data_AF-A0A6A6KZW2-F1
#
_entry.id   AF-A0A6A6KZW2-F1
#
_cell.length_a   1.000
_cell.length_b   1.000
_cell.length_c   1.000
_cell.angle_alpha   90.00
_cell.angle_beta   90.00
_cell.angle_gamma   90.00
#
_symmetry.space_group_name_H-M   'P 1'
#
loop_
_entity.id
_entity.type
_entity.pdbx_description
1 polymer ?
#
loop_
_entity_poly.entity_id
_entity_poly.type
_entity_poly.pdbx_seq_one_letter_code
_entity_poly.pdbx_strand_id
1 'polypeptide(L)'
;MGINSCHCNDNNNAIEVKAVVTVKEKHDKLLLKLFSAKLRPKTGQEKIVKAEARRHGDEEVKLEAKFKVQFGEVGAIQIENKEERKEIFIETIVLEGFPNGSVTVSCSSRIHSKHEKRIFFTNKLYFSANTPDGLKRLREEELENLRRNGQGERQPFERIYDYDTYNDLGDPDSSQDLARPVLGGKEHPYLRRCRTGRPRTKKVISEIRYLNPIQGFLAFLEKWKSMNIGDLLTTLQDSNLENCDMVSIADPLTESRRGDFFVPRDEAFAELKQASFGINTVKSLLHALLPTIETAILDDKLGFPYFTAIDKLFNEGIELPKDIKKPWYLKTLLPRTVKAVKETGDEVLLFETPELFDRDKFSWFRDDEFSRQTLAGLNPYGIQLVIEWPLTSKLDPNIYGPPESAISKEIIEKEIRGFMTVEEANTIANYSTLDKLK
;
A
#
# COMPACT_ATOMS: atom_id res chain seq x y z
N MET A 1 27.21 18.44 -38.80
CA MET A 1 26.20 19.51 -38.99
C MET A 1 26.25 20.40 -37.76
N GLY A 2 26.60 21.66 -37.93
CA GLY A 2 26.92 22.59 -36.84
C GLY A 2 25.70 22.92 -35.99
N ILE A 3 25.85 22.79 -34.67
CA ILE A 3 24.88 23.27 -33.70
C ILE A 3 25.13 24.78 -33.57
N ASN A 4 24.24 25.59 -34.13
CA ASN A 4 24.23 27.04 -33.91
C ASN A 4 24.06 27.32 -32.42
N SER A 5 25.15 27.76 -31.78
CA SER A 5 25.09 28.35 -30.45
C SER A 5 24.43 29.72 -30.59
N CYS A 6 23.15 29.82 -30.20
CA CYS A 6 22.50 31.12 -30.04
C CYS A 6 23.21 31.88 -28.91
N HIS A 7 24.12 32.77 -29.29
CA HIS A 7 24.58 33.88 -28.48
C HIS A 7 23.38 34.81 -28.27
N CYS A 8 22.75 34.74 -27.10
CA CYS A 8 21.85 35.80 -26.67
C CYS A 8 22.70 37.01 -26.29
N ASN A 9 22.65 38.05 -27.12
CA ASN A 9 23.08 39.40 -26.77
C ASN A 9 22.42 39.82 -25.45
N ASP A 10 23.22 40.28 -24.49
CA ASP A 10 22.78 40.96 -23.26
C ASP A 10 22.19 42.34 -23.59
N ASN A 11 21.17 42.40 -24.47
CA ASN A 11 20.38 43.61 -24.69
C ASN A 11 19.26 43.68 -23.66
N ASN A 12 19.24 44.83 -22.99
CA ASN A 12 18.59 45.15 -21.73
C ASN A 12 17.05 45.27 -21.77
N ASN A 13 16.33 44.40 -22.48
CA ASN A 13 14.87 44.43 -22.52
C ASN A 13 14.29 43.40 -21.54
N ALA A 14 13.84 43.89 -20.39
CA ALA A 14 13.03 43.10 -19.46
C ALA A 14 11.75 42.65 -20.16
N ILE A 15 11.46 41.35 -20.12
CA ILE A 15 10.24 40.77 -20.66
C ILE A 15 9.21 40.68 -19.53
N GLU A 16 7.97 41.11 -19.78
CA GLU A 16 6.87 40.86 -18.87
C GLU A 16 6.36 39.44 -19.06
N VAL A 17 6.45 38.64 -17.98
CA VAL A 17 6.00 37.25 -17.96
C VAL A 17 4.85 37.13 -17.00
N LYS A 18 3.74 36.55 -17.45
CA LYS A 18 2.57 36.24 -16.62
C LYS A 18 2.63 34.78 -16.20
N ALA A 19 2.55 34.49 -14.90
CA ALA A 19 2.36 33.14 -14.41
C ALA A 19 0.89 32.92 -14.04
N VAL A 20 0.30 31.85 -14.56
CA VAL A 20 -1.04 31.37 -14.21
C VAL A 20 -0.85 30.06 -13.44
N VAL A 21 -1.24 30.05 -12.17
CA VAL A 21 -1.15 28.90 -11.26
C VAL A 21 -2.53 28.29 -11.11
N THR A 22 -2.68 27.03 -11.52
CA THR A 22 -3.92 26.27 -11.35
C THR A 22 -3.85 25.47 -10.05
N VAL A 23 -4.85 25.67 -9.20
CA VAL A 23 -4.98 25.03 -7.89
C VAL A 23 -6.28 24.24 -7.83
N LYS A 24 -6.48 23.38 -6.83
CA LYS A 24 -7.77 22.68 -6.65
C LYS A 24 -8.65 23.29 -5.58
N GLU A 25 -8.04 23.92 -4.60
CA GLU A 25 -8.73 24.54 -3.47
C GLU A 25 -8.58 26.06 -3.50
N LYS A 26 -9.60 26.73 -2.95
CA LYS A 26 -9.61 28.20 -2.85
C LYS A 26 -8.43 28.69 -2.00
N HIS A 27 -7.57 29.49 -2.62
CA HIS A 27 -6.38 30.07 -1.98
C HIS A 27 -6.16 31.51 -2.40
N ASP A 28 -5.71 32.38 -1.48
CA ASP A 28 -5.68 33.83 -1.74
C ASP A 28 -4.34 34.28 -2.30
N LYS A 29 -3.23 33.73 -1.77
CA LYS A 29 -1.88 34.16 -2.18
C LYS A 29 -0.81 33.07 -2.12
N LEU A 30 0.13 33.15 -3.08
CA LEU A 30 1.36 32.36 -3.10
C LEU A 30 2.55 33.25 -3.41
N LEU A 31 3.70 33.00 -2.76
CA LEU A 31 4.95 33.64 -3.16
C LEU A 31 5.67 32.75 -4.17
N LEU A 32 5.93 33.29 -5.35
CA LEU A 32 6.60 32.60 -6.44
C LEU A 32 7.99 33.19 -6.69
N LYS A 33 8.98 32.33 -6.96
CA LYS A 33 10.31 32.73 -7.40
C LYS A 33 10.71 31.94 -8.64
N LEU A 34 11.04 32.63 -9.73
CA LEU A 34 11.55 32.00 -10.95
C LEU A 34 13.07 31.95 -10.91
N PHE A 35 13.63 30.82 -11.29
CA PHE A 35 15.07 30.58 -11.39
C PHE A 35 15.46 30.40 -12.85
N SER A 36 16.54 31.07 -13.27
CA SER A 36 17.10 30.87 -14.60
C SER A 36 17.79 29.52 -14.73
N ALA A 37 17.71 28.92 -15.92
CA ALA A 37 18.47 27.71 -16.25
C ALA A 37 19.99 27.95 -16.23
N LYS A 38 20.47 29.18 -16.45
CA LYS A 38 21.89 29.53 -16.49
C LYS A 38 22.31 30.41 -15.31
N LEU A 39 23.54 30.23 -14.83
CA LEU A 39 24.13 31.09 -13.80
C LEU A 39 24.46 32.50 -14.36
N ARG A 40 24.67 33.45 -13.44
CA ARG A 40 25.22 34.77 -13.76
C ARG A 40 26.68 34.60 -14.23
N PRO A 41 27.05 35.05 -15.45
CA PRO A 41 28.39 34.85 -15.98
C PRO A 41 29.51 35.41 -15.08
N LYS A 42 29.25 36.53 -14.39
CA LYS A 42 30.24 37.23 -13.55
C LYS A 42 30.35 36.70 -12.13
N THR A 43 29.27 36.17 -11.56
CA THR A 43 29.23 35.81 -10.12
C THR A 43 29.06 34.31 -9.88
N GLY A 44 28.72 33.53 -10.91
CA GLY A 44 28.38 32.12 -10.76
C GLY A 44 27.13 31.87 -9.90
N GLN A 45 26.34 32.91 -9.62
CA GLN A 45 25.14 32.81 -8.79
C GLN A 45 23.87 32.69 -9.64
N GLU A 46 22.81 32.14 -9.05
CA GLU A 46 21.50 32.01 -9.70
C GLU A 46 20.88 33.39 -10.01
N LYS A 47 20.16 33.46 -11.14
CA LYS A 47 19.31 34.61 -11.48
C LYS A 47 17.89 34.31 -11.02
N ILE A 48 17.38 35.12 -10.08
CA ILE A 48 16.09 34.91 -9.42
C ILE A 48 15.23 36.16 -9.55
N VAL A 49 13.96 35.98 -9.88
CA VAL A 49 12.93 37.04 -9.77
C VAL A 49 11.76 36.53 -8.93
N LYS A 50 11.16 37.41 -8.13
CA LYS A 50 10.07 37.08 -7.21
C LYS A 50 8.81 37.87 -7.55
N ALA A 51 7.65 37.24 -7.40
CA ALA A 51 6.36 37.91 -7.47
C ALA A 51 5.36 37.20 -6.56
N GLU A 52 4.34 37.92 -6.12
CA GLU A 52 3.22 37.35 -5.38
C GLU A 52 2.10 37.03 -6.37
N ALA A 53 1.65 35.78 -6.36
CA ALA A 53 0.47 35.36 -7.10
C ALA A 53 -0.77 35.62 -6.26
N ARG A 54 -1.78 36.23 -6.87
CA ARG A 54 -3.05 36.53 -6.23
C ARG A 54 -4.19 36.01 -7.10
N ARG A 55 -5.32 35.68 -6.47
CA ARG A 55 -6.54 35.34 -7.20
C ARG A 55 -6.92 36.47 -8.17
N HIS A 56 -7.25 36.10 -9.40
CA HIS A 56 -7.71 37.03 -10.42
C HIS A 56 -9.21 36.79 -10.70
N GLY A 57 -10.06 37.78 -10.41
CA GLY A 57 -11.51 37.67 -10.57
C GLY A 57 -12.17 36.65 -9.63
N ASP A 58 -13.30 36.11 -10.07
CA ASP A 58 -14.11 35.13 -9.34
C ASP A 58 -13.69 33.67 -9.59
N GLU A 59 -12.64 33.44 -10.40
CA GLU A 59 -12.12 32.09 -10.63
C GLU A 59 -11.45 31.55 -9.35
N GLU A 60 -12.14 30.68 -8.62
CA GLU A 60 -11.66 30.15 -7.34
C GLU A 60 -10.38 29.29 -7.46
N VAL A 61 -10.05 28.84 -8.68
CA VAL A 61 -9.03 27.83 -8.99
C VAL A 61 -7.80 28.38 -9.72
N LYS A 62 -7.68 29.70 -9.95
CA LYS A 62 -6.50 30.29 -10.58
C LYS A 62 -5.90 31.45 -9.79
N LEU A 63 -4.56 31.47 -9.69
CA LEU A 63 -3.80 32.62 -9.19
C LEU A 63 -2.88 33.15 -10.28
N GLU A 64 -2.74 34.47 -10.35
CA GLU A 64 -1.92 35.15 -11.34
C GLU A 64 -0.80 35.96 -10.70
N ALA A 65 0.40 35.91 -11.28
CA ALA A 65 1.53 36.77 -10.94
C ALA A 65 2.16 37.38 -12.20
N LYS A 66 2.66 38.61 -12.10
CA LYS A 66 3.42 39.26 -13.17
C LYS A 66 4.87 39.43 -12.75
N PHE A 67 5.79 39.03 -13.63
CA PHE A 67 7.23 39.11 -13.44
C PHE A 67 7.85 40.03 -14.48
N LYS A 68 8.88 40.77 -14.08
CA LYS A 68 9.82 41.43 -15.01
C LYS A 68 11.08 40.58 -15.09
N VAL A 69 11.20 39.78 -16.15
CA VAL A 69 12.29 38.81 -16.31
C VAL A 69 13.41 39.46 -17.14
N GLN A 70 14.61 39.55 -16.56
CA GLN A 70 15.81 40.13 -17.18
C GLN A 70 16.87 39.06 -17.49
N PHE A 71 16.45 37.82 -17.62
CA PHE A 71 17.33 36.71 -17.90
C PHE A 71 16.73 35.80 -18.97
N GLY A 72 17.56 34.88 -19.48
CA GLY A 72 17.14 33.96 -20.54
C GLY A 72 16.15 32.91 -20.03
N GLU A 73 16.41 31.66 -20.37
CA GLU A 73 15.50 30.56 -20.04
C GLU A 73 15.23 30.43 -18.53
N VAL A 74 13.95 30.28 -18.17
CA VAL A 74 13.50 29.87 -16.83
C VAL A 74 13.57 28.35 -16.77
N GLY A 75 14.21 27.82 -15.73
CA GLY A 75 14.37 26.37 -15.55
C GLY A 75 13.60 25.80 -14.36
N ALA A 76 13.29 26.62 -13.34
CA ALA A 76 12.56 26.19 -12.17
C ALA A 76 11.73 27.33 -11.54
N ILE A 77 10.74 26.95 -10.75
CA ILE A 77 9.90 27.83 -9.95
C ILE A 77 9.83 27.33 -8.51
N GLN A 78 10.17 28.18 -7.55
CA GLN A 78 9.95 27.93 -6.13
C GLN A 78 8.64 28.57 -5.70
N ILE A 79 7.87 27.83 -4.93
CA ILE A 79 6.58 28.24 -4.39
C ILE A 79 6.67 28.18 -2.87
N GLU A 80 6.15 29.22 -2.25
CA GLU A 80 6.06 29.32 -0.80
C GLU A 80 4.63 29.71 -0.43
N ASN A 81 3.97 28.80 0.30
CA ASN A 81 2.64 29.03 0.86
C ASN A 81 2.78 29.84 2.16
N LYS A 82 2.31 31.09 2.13
CA LYS A 82 2.39 32.03 3.25
C LYS A 82 1.12 32.08 4.10
N GLU A 83 0.07 31.34 3.75
CA GLU A 83 -1.16 31.28 4.54
C GLU A 83 -1.04 30.21 5.61
N GLU A 84 -1.27 30.56 6.87
CA GLU A 84 -1.14 29.61 7.97
C GLU A 84 -2.24 28.54 7.95
N ARG A 85 -1.86 27.29 8.26
CA ARG A 85 -2.76 26.15 8.50
C ARG A 85 -3.62 25.71 7.30
N LYS A 86 -3.26 26.09 6.08
CA LYS A 86 -3.87 25.55 4.85
C LYS A 86 -2.82 24.85 4.00
N GLU A 87 -3.08 23.61 3.61
CA GLU A 87 -2.43 22.99 2.46
C GLU A 87 -3.11 23.45 1.18
N ILE A 88 -2.37 23.49 0.08
CA ILE A 88 -2.92 23.75 -1.24
C ILE A 88 -2.37 22.72 -2.23
N PHE A 89 -3.24 22.16 -3.08
CA PHE A 89 -2.82 21.34 -4.20
C PHE A 89 -2.56 22.23 -5.42
N ILE A 90 -1.34 22.19 -5.94
CA ILE A 90 -0.96 22.87 -7.18
C ILE A 90 -0.92 21.85 -8.30
N GLU A 91 -1.75 22.07 -9.31
CA GLU A 91 -1.85 21.17 -10.46
C GLU A 91 -0.79 21.53 -11.50
N THR A 92 -0.83 22.75 -12.02
CA THR A 92 0.07 23.22 -13.07
C THR A 92 0.38 24.70 -12.93
N ILE A 93 1.50 25.11 -13.51
CA ILE A 93 1.84 26.53 -13.69
C ILE A 93 2.19 26.76 -15.15
N VAL A 94 1.57 27.77 -15.74
CA VAL A 94 1.84 28.21 -17.12
C VAL A 94 2.47 29.59 -17.07
N LEU A 95 3.66 29.72 -17.65
CA LEU A 95 4.37 30.99 -17.82
C LEU A 95 4.18 31.49 -19.25
N GLU A 96 3.50 32.61 -19.41
CA GLU A 96 3.16 33.25 -20.67
C GLU A 96 3.99 34.52 -20.89
N GLY A 97 4.17 34.93 -22.15
CA GLY A 97 4.88 36.17 -22.52
C GLY A 97 6.31 35.98 -23.03
N PHE A 98 6.82 34.75 -23.11
CA PHE A 98 8.10 34.47 -23.77
C PHE A 98 7.97 34.48 -25.30
N PRO A 99 9.01 34.92 -26.03
CA PRO A 99 8.99 34.95 -27.50
C PRO A 99 8.88 33.55 -28.13
N ASN A 100 9.32 32.51 -27.43
CA ASN A 100 9.31 31.13 -27.91
C ASN A 100 8.06 30.33 -27.47
N GLY A 101 7.02 31.01 -27.01
CA GLY A 101 5.79 30.40 -26.50
C GLY A 101 5.79 30.17 -24.99
N SER A 102 4.66 29.66 -24.47
CA SER A 102 4.47 29.44 -23.04
C SER A 102 5.34 28.31 -22.49
N VAL A 103 5.78 28.44 -21.25
CA VAL A 103 6.52 27.39 -20.53
C VAL A 103 5.61 26.78 -19.46
N THR A 104 5.42 25.46 -19.52
CA THR A 104 4.59 24.72 -18.57
C THR A 104 5.45 24.03 -17.50
N VAL A 105 4.95 24.05 -16.28
CA VAL A 105 5.48 23.34 -15.12
C VAL A 105 4.36 22.44 -14.58
N SER A 106 4.55 21.13 -14.68
CA SER A 106 3.64 20.16 -14.09
C SER A 106 4.01 19.93 -12.62
N CYS A 107 3.12 20.32 -11.70
CA CYS A 107 3.39 20.28 -10.27
C CYS A 107 2.76 19.05 -9.61
N SER A 108 1.45 18.87 -9.77
CA SER A 108 0.64 17.79 -9.20
C SER A 108 1.00 17.44 -7.74
N SER A 109 1.14 18.45 -6.89
CA SER A 109 1.67 18.26 -5.53
C SER A 109 1.04 19.19 -4.51
N ARG A 110 1.01 18.76 -3.24
CA ARG A 110 0.51 19.56 -2.11
C ARG A 110 1.61 20.37 -1.44
N ILE A 111 1.32 21.63 -1.11
CA ILE A 111 2.24 22.54 -0.43
C ILE A 111 1.67 22.92 0.94
N HIS A 112 2.35 22.51 1.99
CA HIS A 112 1.99 22.85 3.36
C HIS A 112 2.56 24.21 3.79
N SER A 113 1.84 24.92 4.65
CA SER A 113 2.18 26.27 5.12
C SER A 113 3.37 26.34 6.08
N LYS A 114 3.61 25.26 6.82
CA LYS A 114 4.66 25.16 7.85
C LYS A 114 6.02 24.87 7.21
N HIS A 115 6.64 25.92 6.70
CA HIS A 115 8.08 26.03 6.38
C HIS A 115 8.62 25.33 5.13
N GLU A 116 7.78 24.80 4.25
CA GLU A 116 8.27 24.19 3.01
C GLU A 116 8.27 25.18 1.85
N LYS A 117 9.49 25.52 1.39
CA LYS A 117 9.69 26.11 0.06
C LYS A 117 9.78 24.98 -0.93
N ARG A 118 8.86 24.92 -1.88
CA ARG A 118 8.75 23.81 -2.83
C ARG A 118 9.30 24.23 -4.19
N ILE A 119 10.29 23.52 -4.70
CA ILE A 119 10.83 23.76 -6.04
C ILE A 119 10.15 22.83 -7.05
N PHE A 120 9.82 23.39 -8.22
CA PHE A 120 9.30 22.66 -9.37
C PHE A 120 10.13 23.01 -10.59
N PHE A 121 10.41 22.03 -11.44
CA PHE A 121 11.20 22.22 -12.66
C PHE A 121 10.28 22.31 -13.87
N THR A 122 10.68 23.07 -14.89
CA THR A 122 9.98 23.06 -16.18
C THR A 122 9.95 21.66 -16.78
N ASN A 123 9.00 21.38 -17.66
CA ASN A 123 8.83 20.05 -18.27
C ASN A 123 9.96 19.65 -19.26
N LYS A 124 11.04 20.42 -19.34
CA LYS A 124 12.23 20.06 -20.12
C LYS A 124 13.04 18.99 -19.39
N LEU A 125 13.39 17.94 -20.12
CA LEU A 125 14.07 16.77 -19.58
C LEU A 125 15.59 16.91 -19.71
N TYR A 126 16.30 16.61 -18.63
CA TYR A 126 17.76 16.62 -18.58
C TYR A 126 18.30 15.38 -17.87
N PHE A 127 19.24 14.68 -18.51
CA PHE A 127 20.13 13.76 -17.79
C PHE A 127 20.92 14.53 -16.73
N SER A 128 21.37 13.84 -15.67
CA SER A 128 22.16 14.47 -14.59
C SER A 128 23.34 15.27 -15.13
N ALA A 129 24.11 14.69 -16.05
CA ALA A 129 25.27 15.32 -16.70
C ALA A 129 24.93 16.57 -17.53
N ASN A 130 23.71 16.64 -18.08
CA ASN A 130 23.25 17.73 -18.94
C ASN A 130 22.39 18.75 -18.19
N THR A 131 22.23 18.63 -16.87
CA THR A 131 21.49 19.59 -16.06
C THR A 131 22.12 20.97 -16.23
N PRO A 132 21.34 22.00 -16.62
CA PRO A 132 21.84 23.37 -16.69
C PRO A 132 22.48 23.80 -15.37
N ASP A 133 23.59 24.53 -15.46
CA ASP A 133 24.40 24.98 -14.33
C ASP A 133 23.59 25.73 -13.27
N GLY A 134 22.62 26.54 -13.69
CA GLY A 134 21.71 27.26 -12.79
C GLY A 134 20.73 26.37 -12.01
N LEU A 135 20.61 25.08 -12.36
CA LEU A 135 19.66 24.14 -11.76
C LEU A 135 20.33 23.01 -10.98
N LYS A 136 21.66 22.82 -11.09
CA LYS A 136 22.37 21.70 -10.45
C LYS A 136 22.19 21.69 -8.94
N ARG A 137 22.46 22.82 -8.29
CA ARG A 137 22.28 22.98 -6.83
C ARG A 137 20.83 22.72 -6.40
N LEU A 138 19.86 23.30 -7.12
CA LEU A 138 18.43 23.10 -6.82
C LEU A 138 18.01 21.62 -6.96
N ARG A 139 18.56 20.92 -7.96
CA ARG A 139 18.31 19.49 -8.19
C ARG A 139 18.89 18.64 -7.06
N GLU A 140 20.12 18.94 -6.63
CA GLU A 140 20.79 18.25 -5.53
C GLU A 140 20.06 18.48 -4.20
N GLU A 141 19.70 19.73 -3.89
CA GLU A 141 18.95 20.08 -2.68
C GLU A 141 17.56 19.42 -2.63
N GLU A 142 16.84 19.36 -3.76
CA GLU A 142 15.54 18.66 -3.78
C GLU A 142 15.72 17.15 -3.54
N LEU A 143 16.76 16.52 -4.11
CA LEU A 143 17.05 15.12 -3.85
C LEU A 143 17.43 14.86 -2.40
N GLU A 144 18.20 15.76 -1.78
CA GLU A 144 18.53 15.69 -0.35
C GLU A 144 17.29 15.85 0.53
N ASN A 145 16.39 16.78 0.19
CA ASN A 145 15.12 16.96 0.90
C ASN A 145 14.22 15.71 0.82
N LEU A 146 14.19 15.05 -0.35
CA LEU A 146 13.41 13.83 -0.56
C LEU A 146 13.98 12.61 0.18
N ARG A 147 15.30 12.54 0.43
CA ARG A 147 15.92 11.41 1.17
C ARG A 147 16.04 11.69 2.67
N ARG A 148 16.34 12.94 3.02
CA ARG A 148 16.68 13.40 4.37
C ARG A 148 17.77 12.51 5.01
N ASN A 149 17.78 12.39 6.34
CA ASN A 149 18.84 11.78 7.13
C ASN A 149 18.48 10.39 7.69
N GLY A 150 17.36 9.80 7.27
CA GLY A 150 16.87 8.50 7.76
C GLY A 150 16.44 8.44 9.23
N GLN A 151 16.28 9.58 9.91
CA GLN A 151 15.95 9.63 11.33
C GLN A 151 14.63 10.34 11.64
N GLY A 152 14.04 10.03 12.79
CA GLY A 152 12.80 10.65 13.26
C GLY A 152 11.53 10.06 12.63
N GLU A 153 10.42 10.32 13.31
CA GLU A 153 9.07 9.90 12.92
C GLU A 153 8.54 10.82 11.83
N ARG A 154 7.99 10.20 10.78
CA ARG A 154 7.50 10.91 9.61
C ARG A 154 6.19 11.63 9.88
N GLN A 155 6.07 12.85 9.38
CA GLN A 155 4.88 13.69 9.53
C GLN A 155 4.02 13.66 8.25
N PRO A 156 2.68 13.79 8.34
CA PRO A 156 1.79 13.63 7.19
C PRO A 156 2.07 14.54 6.00
N PHE A 157 2.62 15.74 6.23
CA PHE A 157 2.95 16.72 5.18
C PHE A 157 4.32 16.51 4.54
N GLU A 158 5.15 15.61 5.09
CA GLU A 158 6.51 15.38 4.57
C GLU A 158 6.51 14.54 3.28
N ARG A 159 7.52 14.75 2.44
CA ARG A 159 7.74 14.04 1.17
C ARG A 159 9.02 13.18 1.20
N ILE A 160 9.33 12.61 2.35
CA ILE A 160 10.59 11.90 2.54
C ILE A 160 10.41 10.43 2.20
N TYR A 161 11.22 9.95 1.26
CA TYR A 161 11.29 8.58 0.80
C TYR A 161 12.50 7.90 1.42
N ASP A 162 12.24 6.84 2.18
CA ASP A 162 13.28 6.04 2.81
C ASP A 162 12.76 4.62 3.05
N TYR A 163 13.65 3.69 3.39
CA TYR A 163 13.36 2.26 3.44
C TYR A 163 13.31 1.74 4.87
N ASP A 164 12.40 0.79 5.10
CA ASP A 164 12.36 -0.01 6.32
C ASP A 164 11.93 -1.45 6.02
N THR A 165 12.08 -2.33 7.00
CA THR A 165 11.55 -3.70 6.95
C THR A 165 10.06 -3.71 7.32
N TYR A 166 9.38 -4.83 7.06
CA TYR A 166 8.02 -5.06 7.56
C TYR A 166 8.07 -5.51 9.02
N ASN A 167 8.45 -4.57 9.88
CA ASN A 167 8.46 -4.69 11.34
C ASN A 167 7.23 -4.03 11.99
N ASP A 168 6.24 -3.60 11.21
CA ASP A 168 5.07 -2.85 11.64
C ASP A 168 3.74 -3.60 11.44
N LEU A 169 3.81 -4.89 11.12
CA LEU A 169 2.64 -5.76 10.92
C LEU A 169 2.05 -6.27 12.24
N GLY A 170 2.90 -6.51 13.25
CA GLY A 170 2.48 -6.99 14.57
C GLY A 170 1.93 -5.87 15.47
N ASP A 171 1.22 -6.25 16.53
CA ASP A 171 0.80 -5.34 17.62
C ASP A 171 0.99 -5.97 19.02
N PRO A 172 2.24 -6.32 19.39
CA PRO A 172 2.54 -7.02 20.64
C PRO A 172 2.24 -6.19 21.89
N ASP A 173 2.25 -4.84 21.77
CA ASP A 173 1.89 -3.94 22.87
C ASP A 173 0.44 -4.16 23.31
N SER A 174 -0.49 -4.37 22.35
CA SER A 174 -1.90 -4.71 22.61
C SER A 174 -2.07 -6.13 23.13
N SER A 175 -1.59 -7.14 22.39
CA SER A 175 -1.65 -8.55 22.79
C SER A 175 -0.46 -9.32 22.25
N GLN A 176 0.05 -10.28 23.02
CA GLN A 176 1.15 -11.14 22.62
C GLN A 176 0.82 -12.00 21.38
N ASP A 177 -0.45 -12.39 21.22
CA ASP A 177 -0.94 -13.16 20.06
C ASP A 177 -0.91 -12.38 18.75
N LEU A 178 -0.75 -11.05 18.83
CA LEU A 178 -0.60 -10.15 17.70
C LEU A 178 0.86 -9.92 17.33
N ALA A 179 1.82 -10.56 18.00
CA ALA A 179 3.21 -10.54 17.58
C ALA A 179 3.39 -11.22 16.21
N ARG A 180 4.23 -10.64 15.35
CA ARG A 180 4.54 -11.16 14.02
C ARG A 180 6.05 -11.06 13.78
N PRO A 181 6.65 -12.01 13.03
CA PRO A 181 8.06 -11.92 12.67
C PRO A 181 8.31 -10.70 11.77
N VAL A 182 9.51 -10.13 11.88
CA VAL A 182 9.94 -9.04 11.01
C VAL A 182 10.32 -9.60 9.63
N LEU A 183 9.71 -9.07 8.56
CA LEU A 183 10.03 -9.48 7.18
C LEU A 183 10.95 -8.46 6.52
N GLY A 184 11.97 -8.94 5.81
CA GLY A 184 13.04 -8.15 5.20
C GLY A 184 14.42 -8.39 5.81
N GLY A 185 14.53 -9.27 6.82
CA GLY A 185 15.80 -9.68 7.41
C GLY A 185 16.53 -10.76 6.59
N LYS A 186 17.59 -11.33 7.18
CA LYS A 186 18.28 -12.51 6.61
C LYS A 186 17.44 -13.78 6.77
N GLU A 187 16.78 -13.94 7.92
CA GLU A 187 15.96 -15.11 8.24
C GLU A 187 14.64 -15.12 7.46
N HIS A 188 14.04 -13.94 7.28
CA HIS A 188 12.83 -13.76 6.48
C HIS A 188 13.08 -12.73 5.38
N PRO A 189 13.73 -13.10 4.26
CA PRO A 189 13.95 -12.19 3.15
C PRO A 189 12.64 -11.65 2.60
N TYR A 190 12.55 -10.33 2.43
CA TYR A 190 11.37 -9.66 1.88
C TYR A 190 11.73 -8.29 1.32
N LEU A 191 10.88 -7.75 0.44
CA LEU A 191 11.03 -6.40 -0.07
C LEU A 191 11.00 -5.37 1.07
N ARG A 192 11.64 -4.22 0.84
CA ARG A 192 11.55 -3.08 1.75
C ARG A 192 10.26 -2.32 1.52
N ARG A 193 9.77 -1.66 2.57
CA ARG A 193 8.64 -0.72 2.51
C ARG A 193 9.10 0.71 2.76
N CYS A 194 8.18 1.66 2.62
CA CYS A 194 8.43 3.05 3.01
C CYS A 194 8.59 3.15 4.53
N ARG A 195 9.68 3.79 4.97
CA ARG A 195 9.96 4.05 6.39
C ARG A 195 8.98 5.06 6.96
N THR A 196 8.41 4.71 8.11
CA THR A 196 7.49 5.55 8.89
C THR A 196 8.18 6.13 10.12
N GLY A 197 9.12 5.38 10.71
CA GLY A 197 9.98 5.85 11.78
C GLY A 197 9.26 6.09 13.11
N ARG A 198 8.09 5.47 13.34
CA ARG A 198 7.42 5.48 14.64
C ARG A 198 8.32 4.80 15.68
N PRO A 199 8.10 5.07 16.97
CA PRO A 199 8.86 4.42 18.03
C PRO A 199 8.70 2.90 18.01
N ARG A 200 9.67 2.18 18.56
CA ARG A 200 9.58 0.73 18.81
C ARG A 200 8.48 0.40 19.83
N THR A 201 8.01 -0.84 19.81
CA THR A 201 7.08 -1.36 20.81
C THR A 201 7.69 -1.29 22.22
N LYS A 202 6.84 -1.15 23.23
CA LYS A 202 7.28 -1.05 24.63
C LYS A 202 7.55 -2.43 25.23
N LYS A 203 6.78 -3.44 24.84
CA LYS A 203 6.97 -4.82 25.27
C LYS A 203 8.09 -5.47 24.46
N VAL A 204 9.32 -5.18 24.85
CA VAL A 204 10.51 -5.93 24.43
C VAL A 204 10.98 -6.69 25.66
N ILE A 205 10.65 -7.98 25.79
CA ILE A 205 11.25 -8.80 26.84
C ILE A 205 12.60 -9.30 26.30
N SER A 206 13.67 -8.57 26.62
CA SER A 206 15.04 -8.91 26.23
C SER A 206 15.71 -9.96 27.12
N GLU A 207 14.95 -10.85 27.77
CA GLU A 207 15.54 -11.97 28.52
C GLU A 207 14.75 -13.25 28.27
N ILE A 208 15.30 -14.12 27.44
CA ILE A 208 15.09 -15.57 27.62
C ILE A 208 15.75 -15.91 28.95
N ARG A 209 14.99 -15.86 30.05
CA ARG A 209 15.37 -16.64 31.22
C ARG A 209 15.03 -18.09 30.89
N TYR A 210 16.04 -18.84 30.47
CA TYR A 210 16.00 -20.29 30.57
C TYR A 210 15.78 -20.61 32.05
N LEU A 211 14.52 -20.82 32.47
CA LEU A 211 14.29 -21.59 33.67
C LEU A 211 14.81 -22.98 33.34
N ASN A 212 15.87 -23.40 34.01
CA ASN A 212 16.28 -24.80 33.87
C ASN A 212 15.08 -25.69 34.29
N PRO A 213 15.02 -26.95 33.86
CA PRO A 213 13.90 -27.84 34.14
C PRO A 213 13.53 -27.92 35.63
N ILE A 214 14.50 -27.74 36.52
CA ILE A 214 14.34 -27.77 37.98
C ILE A 214 13.61 -26.52 38.47
N GLN A 215 13.92 -25.33 37.94
CA GLN A 215 13.22 -24.10 38.32
C GLN A 215 11.80 -24.05 37.76
N GLY A 216 11.56 -24.60 36.56
CA GLY A 216 10.22 -24.78 36.01
C GLY A 216 9.37 -25.74 36.87
N PHE A 217 9.97 -26.84 37.33
CA PHE A 217 9.34 -27.79 38.24
C PHE A 217 9.03 -27.18 39.62
N LEU A 218 9.91 -26.34 40.17
CA LEU A 218 9.68 -25.66 41.45
C LEU A 218 8.54 -24.63 41.38
N ALA A 219 8.44 -23.87 40.28
CA ALA A 219 7.32 -22.95 40.06
C ALA A 219 5.99 -23.70 39.87
N PHE A 220 6.02 -24.86 39.19
CA PHE A 220 4.88 -25.76 39.10
C PHE A 220 4.46 -26.28 40.50
N LEU A 221 5.41 -26.66 41.34
CA LEU A 221 5.14 -27.13 42.70
C LEU A 221 4.54 -26.05 43.62
N GLU A 222 4.95 -24.79 43.48
CA GLU A 222 4.32 -23.68 44.21
C GLU A 222 2.88 -23.46 43.76
N LYS A 223 2.61 -23.53 42.46
CA LYS A 223 1.27 -23.41 41.90
C LYS A 223 0.39 -24.60 42.31
N TRP A 224 0.95 -25.82 42.31
CA TRP A 224 0.32 -27.06 42.74
C TRP A 224 -0.17 -27.02 44.19
N LYS A 225 0.61 -26.43 45.10
CA LYS A 225 0.23 -26.25 46.52
C LYS A 225 -1.01 -25.38 46.73
N SER A 226 -1.43 -24.62 45.71
CA SER A 226 -2.55 -23.67 45.79
C SER A 226 -3.83 -24.12 45.08
N MET A 227 -3.82 -25.25 44.35
CA MET A 227 -4.96 -25.71 43.55
C MET A 227 -5.87 -26.68 44.32
N ASN A 228 -7.17 -26.67 44.00
CA ASN A 228 -8.13 -27.63 44.57
C ASN A 228 -8.17 -28.92 43.71
N ILE A 229 -8.65 -30.03 44.31
CA ILE A 229 -8.68 -31.37 43.70
C ILE A 229 -9.41 -31.44 42.34
N GLY A 230 -10.41 -30.59 42.10
CA GLY A 230 -11.12 -30.48 40.82
C GLY A 230 -10.27 -29.91 39.69
N ASP A 231 -9.40 -28.94 39.97
CA ASP A 231 -8.48 -28.36 38.99
C ASP A 231 -7.32 -29.33 38.66
N LEU A 232 -7.01 -30.22 39.61
CA LEU A 232 -5.97 -31.24 39.48
C LEU A 232 -6.34 -32.32 38.44
N LEU A 233 -7.64 -32.65 38.34
CA LEU A 233 -8.15 -33.66 37.40
C LEU A 233 -8.24 -33.14 35.96
N THR A 234 -8.54 -31.86 35.77
CA THR A 234 -8.54 -31.22 34.44
C THR A 234 -7.13 -31.08 33.88
N THR A 235 -6.17 -30.68 34.72
CA THR A 235 -4.77 -30.49 34.32
C THR A 235 -4.07 -31.81 33.94
N LEU A 236 -4.49 -32.94 34.52
CA LEU A 236 -3.95 -34.28 34.20
C LEU A 236 -4.56 -34.89 32.92
N GLN A 237 -5.70 -34.39 32.44
CA GLN A 237 -6.28 -34.81 31.16
C GLN A 237 -5.65 -34.10 29.96
N ASP A 238 -4.93 -32.99 30.17
CA ASP A 238 -4.26 -32.21 29.13
C ASP A 238 -2.76 -32.55 28.96
N SER A 239 -2.23 -33.58 29.64
CA SER A 239 -0.80 -33.91 29.56
C SER A 239 -0.41 -34.68 28.29
N ASN A 240 -0.56 -34.05 27.13
CA ASN A 240 0.34 -34.24 25.99
C ASN A 240 1.49 -33.23 26.14
N LEU A 241 2.53 -33.64 26.87
CA LEU A 241 3.78 -32.90 27.03
C LEU A 241 4.64 -33.02 25.76
N GLU A 242 4.14 -32.46 24.67
CA GLU A 242 4.94 -32.01 23.52
C GLU A 242 4.43 -30.61 23.14
N ASN A 243 4.72 -29.62 23.98
CA ASN A 243 4.70 -28.23 23.56
C ASN A 243 5.84 -27.53 24.28
N CYS A 244 6.97 -27.41 23.58
CA CYS A 244 7.82 -26.26 23.80
C CYS A 244 6.96 -25.04 23.44
N ASP A 245 6.41 -24.36 24.44
CA ASP A 245 5.84 -23.02 24.25
C ASP A 245 6.97 -22.13 23.72
N MET A 246 7.05 -22.04 22.39
CA MET A 246 7.81 -21.02 21.69
C MET A 246 7.11 -19.70 21.97
N VAL A 247 7.42 -19.10 23.12
CA VAL A 247 7.02 -17.75 23.46
C VAL A 247 7.57 -16.85 22.35
N SER A 248 6.74 -16.39 21.43
CA SER A 248 7.17 -15.45 20.40
C SER A 248 7.48 -14.14 21.10
N ILE A 249 8.72 -13.94 21.52
CA ILE A 249 9.16 -12.68 22.09
C ILE A 249 9.05 -11.66 20.97
N ALA A 250 8.28 -10.59 21.18
CA ALA A 250 8.15 -9.52 20.21
C ALA A 250 9.55 -9.03 19.82
N ASP A 251 9.86 -9.05 18.52
CA ASP A 251 11.17 -8.65 18.01
C ASP A 251 11.49 -7.22 18.48
N PRO A 252 12.66 -6.95 19.09
CA PRO A 252 13.06 -5.61 19.54
C PRO A 252 13.09 -4.55 18.43
N LEU A 253 13.05 -4.96 17.17
CA LEU A 253 12.94 -4.10 15.99
C LEU A 253 11.50 -3.80 15.60
N THR A 254 10.50 -4.40 16.26
CA THR A 254 9.06 -4.16 15.97
C THR A 254 8.71 -2.69 16.19
N GLU A 255 8.14 -2.08 15.16
CA GLU A 255 7.64 -0.70 15.21
C GLU A 255 6.25 -0.68 15.86
N SER A 256 6.01 0.30 16.74
CA SER A 256 4.72 0.43 17.41
C SER A 256 3.60 0.76 16.43
N ARG A 257 2.44 0.15 16.66
CA ARG A 257 1.25 0.34 15.85
C ARG A 257 0.39 1.47 16.42
N ARG A 258 0.49 2.68 15.86
CA ARG A 258 -0.29 3.85 16.29
C ARG A 258 -0.63 4.76 15.13
N GLY A 259 -1.83 5.33 15.16
CA GLY A 259 -2.29 6.36 14.22
C GLY A 259 -2.36 5.86 12.78
N ASP A 260 -2.25 6.81 11.85
CA ASP A 260 -2.21 6.53 10.42
C ASP A 260 -0.79 6.13 9.97
N PHE A 261 -0.73 5.25 8.97
CA PHE A 261 0.54 4.85 8.38
C PHE A 261 1.02 5.92 7.40
N PHE A 262 2.15 6.55 7.72
CA PHE A 262 2.74 7.57 6.86
C PHE A 262 3.05 7.02 5.47
N VAL A 263 2.69 7.80 4.46
CA VAL A 263 3.23 7.75 3.11
C VAL A 263 3.63 9.18 2.72
N PRO A 264 4.63 9.37 1.86
CA PRO A 264 5.00 10.70 1.38
C PRO A 264 3.79 11.46 0.85
N ARG A 265 3.67 12.75 1.17
CA ARG A 265 2.41 13.51 1.01
C ARG A 265 1.81 13.47 -0.39
N ASP A 266 2.64 13.40 -1.43
CA ASP A 266 2.19 13.33 -2.82
C ASP A 266 1.71 11.92 -3.23
N GLU A 267 2.11 10.86 -2.51
CA GLU A 267 1.63 9.48 -2.69
C GLU A 267 0.34 9.20 -1.89
N ALA A 268 0.04 10.05 -0.91
CA ALA A 268 -1.20 9.95 -0.14
C ALA A 268 -2.40 10.23 -1.04
N PHE A 269 -3.38 9.33 -1.03
CA PHE A 269 -4.66 9.58 -1.68
C PHE A 269 -5.30 10.87 -1.16
N ALA A 270 -6.10 11.54 -2.00
CA ALA A 270 -7.03 12.53 -1.50
C ALA A 270 -7.98 11.89 -0.48
N GLU A 271 -8.34 12.62 0.59
CA GLU A 271 -9.13 12.10 1.72
C GLU A 271 -10.40 11.36 1.26
N LEU A 272 -11.12 11.91 0.27
CA LEU A 272 -12.31 11.30 -0.30
C LEU A 272 -12.06 9.92 -0.93
N LYS A 273 -10.89 9.73 -1.58
CA LYS A 273 -10.51 8.43 -2.15
C LYS A 273 -10.00 7.49 -1.07
N GLN A 274 -9.26 7.99 -0.08
CA GLN A 274 -8.75 7.19 1.02
C GLN A 274 -9.89 6.56 1.84
N ALA A 275 -10.99 7.30 2.04
CA ALA A 275 -12.20 6.77 2.70
C ALA A 275 -12.82 5.57 1.95
N SER A 276 -12.76 5.57 0.61
CA SER A 276 -13.29 4.47 -0.23
C SER A 276 -12.42 3.21 -0.25
N PHE A 277 -11.12 3.33 0.04
CA PHE A 277 -10.15 2.20 0.00
C PHE A 277 -9.59 1.84 1.39
N GLY A 278 -10.00 2.54 2.44
CA GLY A 278 -9.45 2.37 3.77
C GLY A 278 -9.74 0.97 4.34
N ILE A 279 -8.69 0.29 4.82
CA ILE A 279 -8.83 -0.94 5.62
C ILE A 279 -9.76 -0.70 6.82
N ASN A 280 -9.73 0.50 7.40
CA ASN A 280 -10.65 0.90 8.48
C ASN A 280 -12.11 0.87 8.04
N THR A 281 -12.40 1.17 6.78
CA THR A 281 -13.76 1.10 6.21
C THR A 281 -14.26 -0.34 6.11
N VAL A 282 -13.46 -1.23 5.53
CA VAL A 282 -13.77 -2.67 5.45
C VAL A 282 -13.88 -3.26 6.85
N LYS A 283 -12.94 -2.91 7.73
CA LYS A 283 -12.94 -3.34 9.13
C LYS A 283 -14.17 -2.84 9.89
N SER A 284 -14.60 -1.59 9.69
CA SER A 284 -15.81 -1.05 10.30
C SER A 284 -17.08 -1.70 9.75
N LEU A 285 -17.11 -2.03 8.45
CA LEU A 285 -18.21 -2.78 7.84
C LEU A 285 -18.29 -4.19 8.43
N LEU A 286 -17.16 -4.91 8.49
CA LEU A 286 -17.08 -6.22 9.14
C LEU A 286 -17.51 -6.14 10.60
N HIS A 287 -16.97 -5.19 11.39
CA HIS A 287 -17.37 -5.00 12.79
C HIS A 287 -18.85 -4.64 12.97
N ALA A 288 -19.45 -3.91 12.03
CA ALA A 288 -20.88 -3.61 12.06
C ALA A 288 -21.75 -4.82 11.71
N LEU A 289 -21.21 -5.77 10.94
CA LEU A 289 -21.87 -7.03 10.58
C LEU A 289 -21.64 -8.16 11.58
N LEU A 290 -20.60 -8.08 12.42
CA LEU A 290 -20.31 -9.09 13.45
C LEU A 290 -21.54 -9.43 14.33
N PRO A 291 -22.36 -8.47 14.79
CA PRO A 291 -23.55 -8.79 15.59
C PRO A 291 -24.64 -9.56 14.82
N THR A 292 -24.82 -9.31 13.51
CA THR A 292 -25.79 -10.06 12.68
C THR A 292 -25.34 -11.50 12.46
N ILE A 293 -24.02 -11.72 12.45
CA ILE A 293 -23.38 -13.02 12.18
C ILE A 293 -22.88 -13.66 13.50
N GLU A 294 -23.27 -13.10 14.66
CA GLU A 294 -22.73 -13.44 15.98
C GLU A 294 -22.89 -14.94 16.30
N THR A 295 -23.99 -15.54 15.89
CA THR A 295 -24.25 -16.98 16.02
C THR A 295 -23.30 -17.85 15.19
N ALA A 296 -22.86 -17.38 14.02
CA ALA A 296 -21.89 -18.06 13.17
C ALA A 296 -20.42 -17.74 13.53
N ILE A 297 -20.20 -16.76 14.40
CA ILE A 297 -18.87 -16.40 14.95
C ILE A 297 -18.63 -17.10 16.28
N LEU A 298 -19.68 -17.30 17.08
CA LEU A 298 -19.62 -18.02 18.37
C LEU A 298 -19.41 -19.52 18.20
N ASP A 299 -19.76 -20.07 17.04
CA ASP A 299 -19.52 -21.47 16.68
C ASP A 299 -18.70 -21.49 15.38
N ASP A 300 -17.40 -21.73 15.51
CA ASP A 300 -16.45 -21.85 14.40
C ASP A 300 -16.72 -23.05 13.48
N LYS A 301 -17.66 -23.93 13.87
CA LYS A 301 -18.16 -25.05 13.06
C LYS A 301 -19.44 -24.72 12.29
N LEU A 302 -20.02 -23.54 12.51
CA LEU A 302 -21.24 -23.12 11.84
C LEU A 302 -20.94 -22.60 10.42
N GLY A 303 -20.75 -23.53 9.50
CA GLY A 303 -20.64 -23.22 8.07
C GLY A 303 -21.98 -22.82 7.45
N PHE A 304 -21.97 -22.39 6.18
CA PHE A 304 -23.20 -22.24 5.41
C PHE A 304 -23.93 -23.60 5.33
N PRO A 305 -25.22 -23.67 5.67
CA PRO A 305 -25.94 -24.95 5.72
C PRO A 305 -26.18 -25.56 4.34
N TYR A 306 -26.19 -24.74 3.28
CA TYR A 306 -26.42 -25.14 1.89
C TYR A 306 -25.99 -24.02 0.92
N PHE A 307 -25.72 -24.33 -0.35
CA PHE A 307 -25.28 -23.33 -1.34
C PHE A 307 -26.26 -22.17 -1.53
N THR A 308 -27.56 -22.41 -1.41
CA THR A 308 -28.55 -21.32 -1.53
C THR A 308 -28.43 -20.29 -0.40
N ALA A 309 -27.82 -20.63 0.76
CA ALA A 309 -27.53 -19.65 1.80
C ALA A 309 -26.42 -18.66 1.38
N ILE A 310 -25.51 -19.11 0.51
CA ILE A 310 -24.49 -18.25 -0.12
C ILE A 310 -25.15 -17.37 -1.19
N ASP A 311 -26.04 -17.95 -2.02
CA ASP A 311 -26.77 -17.20 -3.05
C ASP A 311 -27.60 -16.06 -2.46
N LYS A 312 -28.14 -16.25 -1.25
CA LYS A 312 -28.91 -15.21 -0.55
C LYS A 312 -28.11 -13.96 -0.28
N LEU A 313 -26.78 -14.04 -0.12
CA LEU A 313 -25.92 -12.86 0.07
C LEU A 313 -25.97 -11.91 -1.13
N PHE A 314 -26.21 -12.44 -2.33
CA PHE A 314 -26.25 -11.68 -3.59
C PHE A 314 -27.67 -11.31 -4.03
N ASN A 315 -28.68 -12.11 -3.65
CA ASN A 315 -30.07 -11.92 -4.09
C ASN A 315 -30.98 -11.27 -3.02
N GLU A 316 -30.82 -11.66 -1.75
CA GLU A 316 -31.65 -11.20 -0.63
C GLU A 316 -30.87 -10.21 0.27
N GLY A 317 -29.54 -10.30 0.30
CA GLY A 317 -28.65 -9.47 1.11
C GLY A 317 -28.63 -9.83 2.60
N ILE A 318 -27.93 -9.02 3.40
CA ILE A 318 -27.83 -9.16 4.86
C ILE A 318 -28.53 -7.96 5.51
N GLU A 319 -29.45 -8.23 6.42
CA GLU A 319 -30.09 -7.19 7.24
C GLU A 319 -29.07 -6.50 8.16
N LEU A 320 -29.06 -5.17 8.16
CA LEU A 320 -28.22 -4.41 9.08
C LEU A 320 -28.82 -4.39 10.49
N PRO A 321 -28.01 -4.55 11.56
CA PRO A 321 -28.48 -4.37 12.92
C PRO A 321 -29.11 -2.99 13.11
N LYS A 322 -30.32 -2.96 13.69
CA LYS A 322 -31.09 -1.73 13.93
C LYS A 322 -30.42 -0.80 14.96
N ASP A 323 -29.46 -1.32 15.71
CA ASP A 323 -28.74 -0.62 16.80
C ASP A 323 -27.51 0.16 16.32
N ILE A 324 -27.23 0.18 15.00
CA ILE A 324 -26.10 0.93 14.44
C ILE A 324 -26.39 2.43 14.58
N LYS A 325 -25.64 3.07 15.48
CA LYS A 325 -25.81 4.49 15.86
C LYS A 325 -25.71 5.50 14.70
N LYS A 326 -25.22 5.12 13.51
CA LYS A 326 -25.07 5.99 12.32
C LYS A 326 -25.19 5.21 10.98
N PRO A 327 -26.39 4.83 10.52
CA PRO A 327 -26.59 4.03 9.30
C PRO A 327 -26.09 4.73 8.02
N TRP A 328 -26.23 6.06 7.95
CA TRP A 328 -25.82 6.88 6.81
C TRP A 328 -24.31 6.81 6.52
N TYR A 329 -23.48 6.53 7.53
CA TYR A 329 -22.02 6.44 7.38
C TYR A 329 -21.60 5.20 6.57
N LEU A 330 -22.38 4.11 6.65
CA LEU A 330 -22.14 2.92 5.84
C LEU A 330 -22.37 3.22 4.36
N LYS A 331 -23.44 3.93 3.99
CA LYS A 331 -23.73 4.29 2.58
C LYS A 331 -22.63 5.09 1.90
N THR A 332 -21.91 5.93 2.63
CA THR A 332 -20.76 6.71 2.11
C THR A 332 -19.48 5.89 1.97
N LEU A 333 -19.47 4.66 2.49
CA LEU A 333 -18.29 3.85 2.72
C LEU A 333 -18.34 2.47 2.07
N LEU A 334 -19.46 2.10 1.44
CA LEU A 334 -19.55 0.80 0.77
C LEU A 334 -18.57 0.76 -0.41
N PRO A 335 -17.69 -0.27 -0.47
CA PRO A 335 -16.98 -0.58 -1.70
C PRO A 335 -17.99 -0.75 -2.84
N ARG A 336 -17.59 -0.52 -4.09
CA ARG A 336 -18.48 -0.68 -5.26
C ARG A 336 -19.20 -2.03 -5.30
N THR A 337 -18.61 -3.06 -4.69
CA THR A 337 -19.10 -4.43 -4.64
C THR A 337 -20.27 -4.67 -3.67
N VAL A 338 -20.69 -3.68 -2.87
CA VAL A 338 -21.84 -3.79 -1.96
C VAL A 338 -22.77 -2.59 -2.13
N LYS A 339 -24.06 -2.84 -2.29
CA LYS A 339 -25.11 -1.81 -2.41
C LYS A 339 -26.04 -1.88 -1.21
N ALA A 340 -26.31 -0.72 -0.60
CA ALA A 340 -27.39 -0.61 0.38
C ALA A 340 -28.71 -0.44 -0.37
N VAL A 341 -29.60 -1.42 -0.27
CA VAL A 341 -30.95 -1.38 -0.85
C VAL A 341 -31.95 -1.19 0.28
N LYS A 342 -32.97 -0.35 0.04
CA LYS A 342 -34.04 -0.10 1.01
C LYS A 342 -35.29 -0.84 0.53
N GLU A 343 -35.43 -2.09 0.94
CA GLU A 343 -36.67 -2.84 0.74
C GLU A 343 -37.50 -2.79 2.03
N THR A 344 -38.69 -2.19 1.94
CA THR A 344 -39.73 -2.30 2.99
C THR A 344 -39.32 -1.89 4.41
N GLY A 345 -38.56 -0.80 4.53
CA GLY A 345 -38.37 -0.08 5.81
C GLY A 345 -37.03 -0.33 6.48
N ASP A 346 -36.46 -1.52 6.33
CA ASP A 346 -35.13 -1.89 6.83
C ASP A 346 -34.06 -1.71 5.73
N GLU A 347 -32.81 -1.42 6.13
CA GLU A 347 -31.68 -1.27 5.21
C GLU A 347 -30.94 -2.61 5.05
N VAL A 348 -30.84 -3.09 3.82
CA VAL A 348 -30.22 -4.37 3.48
C VAL A 348 -28.91 -4.13 2.72
N LEU A 349 -27.86 -4.87 3.08
CA LEU A 349 -26.61 -4.91 2.33
C LEU A 349 -26.64 -6.03 1.30
N LEU A 350 -26.59 -5.65 0.02
CA LEU A 350 -26.62 -6.56 -1.11
C LEU A 350 -25.23 -6.61 -1.78
N PHE A 351 -24.63 -7.79 -1.91
CA PHE A 351 -23.41 -7.95 -2.67
C PHE A 351 -23.70 -7.92 -4.18
N GLU A 352 -22.80 -7.37 -4.98
CA GLU A 352 -22.89 -7.51 -6.43
C GLU A 352 -22.70 -8.98 -6.82
N THR A 353 -23.62 -9.52 -7.63
CA THR A 353 -23.52 -10.88 -8.16
C THR A 353 -22.25 -11.01 -9.01
N PRO A 354 -21.38 -12.00 -8.72
CA PRO A 354 -20.20 -12.22 -9.55
C PRO A 354 -20.60 -12.58 -10.99
N GLU A 355 -19.91 -12.02 -11.99
CA GLU A 355 -20.25 -12.23 -13.41
C GLU A 355 -20.28 -13.70 -13.83
N LEU A 356 -19.49 -14.55 -13.17
CA LEU A 356 -19.49 -16.01 -13.35
C LEU A 356 -20.87 -16.62 -13.06
N PHE A 357 -21.55 -16.15 -12.01
CA PHE A 357 -22.84 -16.66 -11.57
C PHE A 357 -23.99 -16.20 -12.47
N ASP A 358 -23.90 -14.99 -13.04
CA ASP A 358 -24.92 -14.44 -13.94
C ASP A 358 -25.02 -15.21 -15.26
N ARG A 359 -23.87 -15.68 -15.79
CA ARG A 359 -23.84 -16.44 -17.04
C ARG A 359 -24.23 -17.90 -16.84
N ASP A 360 -23.67 -18.51 -15.81
CA ASP A 360 -23.89 -19.90 -15.47
C ASP A 360 -23.60 -20.11 -13.98
N LYS A 361 -24.68 -20.12 -13.20
CA LYS A 361 -24.67 -20.28 -11.74
C LYS A 361 -23.89 -21.50 -11.26
N PHE A 362 -23.78 -22.52 -12.10
CA PHE A 362 -23.12 -23.76 -11.77
C PHE A 362 -21.87 -23.98 -12.64
N SER A 363 -21.25 -22.94 -13.18
CA SER A 363 -19.99 -23.10 -13.91
C SER A 363 -18.82 -23.48 -13.00
N TRP A 364 -18.75 -22.87 -11.81
CA TRP A 364 -17.64 -23.03 -10.87
C TRP A 364 -17.39 -24.46 -10.36
N PHE A 365 -18.40 -25.35 -10.43
CA PHE A 365 -18.26 -26.73 -9.94
C PHE A 365 -17.66 -27.68 -10.99
N ARG A 366 -17.51 -27.26 -12.25
CA ARG A 366 -17.06 -28.13 -13.34
C ARG A 366 -15.53 -28.11 -13.51
N ASP A 367 -15.00 -29.27 -13.88
CA ASP A 367 -13.56 -29.45 -14.13
C ASP A 367 -13.03 -28.59 -15.29
N ASP A 368 -13.87 -28.31 -16.31
CA ASP A 368 -13.50 -27.45 -17.43
C ASP A 368 -13.30 -26.00 -16.99
N GLU A 369 -14.19 -25.47 -16.14
CA GLU A 369 -14.05 -24.13 -15.56
C GLU A 369 -12.89 -24.05 -14.56
N PHE A 370 -12.71 -25.08 -13.71
CA PHE A 370 -11.53 -25.16 -12.85
C PHE A 370 -10.23 -25.10 -13.66
N SER A 371 -10.13 -25.94 -14.69
CA SER A 371 -8.96 -25.97 -15.59
C SER A 371 -8.79 -24.64 -16.33
N ARG A 372 -9.87 -24.05 -16.84
CA ARG A 372 -9.83 -22.74 -17.52
C ARG A 372 -9.33 -21.65 -16.57
N GLN A 373 -9.70 -21.66 -15.29
CA GLN A 373 -9.24 -20.68 -14.31
C GLN A 373 -7.74 -20.76 -14.03
N THR A 374 -7.13 -21.94 -14.16
CA THR A 374 -5.66 -22.07 -14.04
C THR A 374 -4.91 -21.37 -15.19
N LEU A 375 -5.56 -21.13 -16.33
CA LEU A 375 -4.99 -20.46 -17.51
C LEU A 375 -5.48 -19.02 -17.72
N ALA A 376 -6.72 -18.73 -17.31
CA ALA A 376 -7.42 -17.47 -17.60
C ALA A 376 -8.36 -17.04 -16.45
N GLY A 377 -8.08 -17.49 -15.23
CA GLY A 377 -8.76 -17.07 -14.01
C GLY A 377 -8.03 -15.93 -13.29
N LEU A 378 -8.26 -15.81 -11.98
CA LEU A 378 -7.66 -14.75 -11.16
C LEU A 378 -6.14 -14.91 -10.97
N ASN A 379 -5.63 -16.15 -11.00
CA ASN A 379 -4.20 -16.43 -10.86
C ASN A 379 -3.71 -17.43 -11.94
N PRO A 380 -3.47 -16.96 -13.18
CA PRO A 380 -3.08 -17.82 -14.30
C PRO A 380 -1.58 -18.18 -14.31
N TYR A 381 -0.82 -17.83 -13.26
CA TYR A 381 0.64 -17.97 -13.23
C TYR A 381 1.14 -19.21 -12.48
N GLY A 382 0.24 -19.96 -11.82
CA GLY A 382 0.60 -21.11 -11.00
C GLY A 382 0.77 -22.43 -11.77
N ILE A 383 0.25 -22.52 -12.99
CA ILE A 383 0.31 -23.74 -13.79
C ILE A 383 1.72 -23.93 -14.38
N GLN A 384 2.24 -25.15 -14.31
CA GLN A 384 3.54 -25.52 -14.84
C GLN A 384 3.44 -26.79 -15.67
N LEU A 385 4.27 -26.89 -16.71
CA LEU A 385 4.40 -28.12 -17.47
C LEU A 385 5.08 -29.20 -16.60
N VAL A 386 4.53 -30.41 -16.63
CA VAL A 386 5.19 -31.59 -16.08
C VAL A 386 6.25 -32.05 -17.07
N ILE A 387 7.51 -32.08 -16.63
CA ILE A 387 8.67 -32.47 -17.44
C ILE A 387 9.31 -33.79 -16.98
N GLU A 388 9.01 -34.24 -15.77
CA GLU A 388 9.56 -35.43 -15.14
C GLU A 388 8.42 -36.24 -14.51
N TRP A 389 8.47 -37.57 -14.69
CA TRP A 389 7.49 -38.51 -14.15
C TRP A 389 8.20 -39.73 -13.54
N PRO A 390 7.80 -40.23 -12.36
CA PRO A 390 6.70 -39.78 -11.50
C PRO A 390 6.96 -38.43 -10.83
N LEU A 391 5.90 -37.77 -10.37
CA LEU A 391 6.02 -36.53 -9.59
C LEU A 391 6.75 -36.81 -8.27
N THR A 392 7.77 -36.00 -7.95
CA THR A 392 8.55 -36.13 -6.72
C THR A 392 8.74 -34.78 -6.03
N SER A 393 8.76 -34.80 -4.70
CA SER A 393 9.04 -33.62 -3.86
C SER A 393 10.55 -33.39 -3.73
N LYS A 394 10.95 -32.11 -3.64
CA LYS A 394 12.33 -31.70 -3.34
C LYS A 394 12.56 -31.41 -1.84
N LEU A 395 11.53 -31.56 -1.02
CA LEU A 395 11.60 -31.33 0.43
C LEU A 395 12.37 -32.46 1.13
N ASP A 396 12.96 -32.17 2.29
CA ASP A 396 13.74 -33.13 3.06
C ASP A 396 12.86 -34.29 3.57
N PRO A 397 13.12 -35.54 3.12
CA PRO A 397 12.30 -36.69 3.53
C PRO A 397 12.38 -37.02 5.02
N ASN A 398 13.44 -36.60 5.72
CA ASN A 398 13.56 -36.83 7.16
C ASN A 398 12.60 -35.94 7.96
N ILE A 399 12.18 -34.80 7.39
CA ILE A 399 11.24 -33.87 8.01
C ILE A 399 9.80 -34.18 7.57
N TYR A 400 9.61 -34.43 6.27
CA TYR A 400 8.28 -34.49 5.66
C TYR A 400 7.83 -35.88 5.20
N GLY A 401 8.68 -36.91 5.33
CA GLY A 401 8.39 -38.28 4.89
C GLY A 401 8.75 -38.55 3.42
N PRO A 402 8.29 -39.68 2.86
CA PRO A 402 8.67 -40.12 1.52
C PRO A 402 8.34 -39.07 0.42
N PRO A 403 9.27 -38.75 -0.49
CA PRO A 403 9.08 -37.70 -1.51
C PRO A 403 8.24 -38.15 -2.70
N GLU A 404 7.91 -39.43 -2.84
CA GLU A 404 7.19 -39.99 -3.98
C GLU A 404 5.70 -39.62 -3.95
N SER A 405 5.17 -39.18 -5.10
CA SER A 405 3.74 -38.93 -5.24
C SER A 405 2.94 -40.24 -5.20
N ALA A 406 1.79 -40.20 -4.52
CA ALA A 406 0.81 -41.29 -4.53
C ALA A 406 0.04 -41.40 -5.87
N ILE A 407 0.14 -40.40 -6.76
CA ILE A 407 -0.50 -40.42 -8.08
C ILE A 407 0.28 -41.36 -8.98
N SER A 408 -0.28 -42.54 -9.24
CA SER A 408 0.34 -43.55 -10.09
C SER A 408 -0.03 -43.38 -11.57
N LYS A 409 0.76 -44.01 -12.45
CA LYS A 409 0.53 -44.01 -13.89
C LYS A 409 -0.86 -44.57 -14.22
N GLU A 410 -1.25 -45.66 -13.56
CA GLU A 410 -2.50 -46.37 -13.78
C GLU A 410 -3.72 -45.50 -13.45
N ILE A 411 -3.60 -44.63 -12.43
CA ILE A 411 -4.65 -43.66 -12.08
C ILE A 411 -4.83 -42.66 -13.23
N ILE A 412 -3.74 -42.10 -13.73
CA ILE A 412 -3.81 -41.08 -14.80
C ILE A 412 -4.34 -41.67 -16.10
N GLU A 413 -3.83 -42.83 -16.53
CA GLU A 413 -4.27 -43.45 -17.79
C GLU A 413 -5.75 -43.82 -17.77
N LYS A 414 -6.28 -44.19 -16.59
CA LYS A 414 -7.71 -44.40 -16.38
C LYS A 414 -8.51 -43.11 -16.58
N GLU A 415 -8.07 -41.99 -16.01
CA GLU A 415 -8.78 -40.71 -16.11
C GLU A 415 -8.67 -40.08 -17.51
N ILE A 416 -7.59 -40.35 -18.24
CA ILE A 416 -7.41 -39.94 -19.65
C ILE A 416 -8.19 -40.84 -20.60
N ARG A 417 -8.82 -41.92 -20.10
CA ARG A 417 -9.75 -42.78 -20.85
C ARG A 417 -9.17 -43.28 -22.18
N GLY A 418 -7.86 -43.55 -22.20
CA GLY A 418 -7.16 -44.08 -23.37
C GLY A 418 -6.97 -43.11 -24.54
N PHE A 419 -7.16 -41.79 -24.36
CA PHE A 419 -6.81 -40.81 -25.40
C PHE A 419 -5.31 -40.78 -25.72
N MET A 420 -4.46 -41.06 -24.72
CA MET A 420 -3.01 -41.23 -24.85
C MET A 420 -2.45 -41.90 -23.59
N THR A 421 -1.22 -42.42 -23.70
CA THR A 421 -0.43 -42.91 -22.56
C THR A 421 0.23 -41.76 -21.78
N VAL A 422 0.67 -42.02 -20.55
CA VAL A 422 1.43 -41.02 -19.77
C VAL A 422 2.74 -40.65 -20.47
N GLU A 423 3.41 -41.61 -21.10
CA GLU A 423 4.65 -41.37 -21.84
C GLU A 423 4.44 -40.48 -23.08
N GLU A 424 3.37 -40.72 -23.84
CA GLU A 424 3.02 -39.89 -25.01
C GLU A 424 2.72 -38.46 -24.59
N ALA A 425 1.89 -38.28 -23.56
CA ALA A 425 1.50 -36.98 -23.04
C ALA A 425 2.69 -36.18 -22.46
N ASN A 426 3.65 -36.86 -21.83
CA ASN A 426 4.88 -36.23 -21.34
C ASN A 426 5.81 -35.81 -22.50
N THR A 427 5.83 -36.58 -23.60
CA THR A 427 6.65 -36.29 -24.79
C THR A 427 6.17 -35.06 -25.57
N ILE A 428 4.85 -34.84 -25.61
CA ILE A 428 4.22 -33.73 -26.34
C ILE A 428 3.90 -32.51 -25.46
N ALA A 429 4.38 -32.49 -24.21
CA ALA A 429 4.14 -31.41 -23.26
C ALA A 429 2.64 -31.13 -22.99
N ASN A 430 1.81 -32.18 -22.93
CA ASN A 430 0.37 -32.06 -22.70
C ASN A 430 -0.05 -32.23 -21.22
N TYR A 431 0.90 -32.42 -20.30
CA TYR A 431 0.63 -32.44 -18.87
C TYR A 431 1.05 -31.16 -18.18
N SER A 432 0.12 -30.60 -17.44
CA SER A 432 0.39 -29.47 -16.55
C SER A 432 -0.04 -29.81 -15.13
N THR A 433 0.70 -29.25 -14.17
CA THR A 433 0.41 -29.36 -12.75
C THR A 433 0.27 -27.97 -12.13
N LEU A 434 -0.53 -27.89 -11.08
CA LEU A 434 -0.60 -26.71 -10.22
C LEU A 434 0.11 -27.05 -8.91
N ASP A 435 1.42 -26.86 -8.89
CA ASP A 435 2.26 -27.17 -7.73
C ASP A 435 2.28 -25.98 -6.76
N LYS A 436 1.72 -26.18 -5.56
CA LYS A 436 1.62 -25.16 -4.51
C LYS A 436 2.83 -25.12 -3.57
N LEU A 437 3.81 -26.02 -3.74
CA LEU A 437 4.87 -26.28 -2.75
C LEU A 437 6.30 -25.99 -3.24
N LYS A 438 6.47 -25.26 -4.36
CA LYS A 438 7.77 -24.76 -4.78
C LYS A 438 8.13 -23.42 -4.15
#